data_AF-A0A5S9M291-F1
#
_entry.id   AF-A0A5S9M291-F1
#
_cell.length_a   1.000
_cell.length_b   1.000
_cell.length_c   1.000
_cell.angle_alpha   90.00
_cell.angle_beta   90.00
_cell.angle_gamma   90.00
#
_symmetry.space_group_name_H-M   'P 1'
#
loop_
_entity.id
_entity.type
_entity.pdbx_description
1 polymer ?
#
loop_
_entity_poly.entity_id
_entity_poly.type
_entity_poly.pdbx_seq_one_letter_code
_entity_poly.pdbx_strand_id
1 'polypeptide(L)'
;MKYAFDPEDEMLLVTDVYTEHEHELTKRQLLVYQKYVNRKMRYRLRHELLTYVRPEIEDSLTIERFTLKCQLQDIRLRPLLHAICQEDFYAPNQILKGKHGYEIYLMNLSKK
;
A
#
# COMPACT_ATOMS: atom_id res chain seq x y z
N MET A 1 27.82 9.70 -5.65
CA MET A 1 26.84 8.58 -5.60
C MET A 1 25.46 9.18 -5.84
N LYS A 2 24.68 8.67 -6.81
CA LYS A 2 23.24 8.97 -6.91
C LYS A 2 22.51 7.95 -6.04
N TYR A 3 21.81 8.39 -5.00
CA TYR A 3 20.95 7.51 -4.22
C TYR A 3 19.68 7.20 -5.03
N ALA A 4 19.12 6.00 -4.85
CA ALA A 4 17.85 5.65 -5.47
C ALA A 4 16.67 6.48 -4.92
N PHE A 5 16.82 7.10 -3.74
CA PHE A 5 15.78 7.88 -3.08
C PHE A 5 16.40 9.04 -2.28
N ASP A 6 15.82 10.23 -2.42
CA ASP A 6 16.13 11.45 -1.66
C ASP A 6 14.87 11.93 -0.90
N PRO A 7 15.00 12.62 0.25
CA PRO A 7 13.84 13.02 1.08
C PRO A 7 12.76 13.81 0.33
N GLU A 8 13.17 14.63 -0.63
CA GLU A 8 12.31 15.50 -1.44
C GLU A 8 11.78 14.81 -2.71
N ASP A 9 12.19 13.56 -3.00
CA ASP A 9 11.69 12.83 -4.16
C ASP A 9 10.17 12.69 -4.11
N GLU A 10 9.50 12.92 -5.24
CA GLU A 10 8.08 12.64 -5.37
C GLU A 10 7.89 11.11 -5.42
N MET A 11 7.05 10.61 -4.53
CA MET A 11 6.78 9.21 -4.34
C MET A 11 5.32 8.90 -4.61
N LEU A 12 5.06 7.71 -5.17
CA LEU A 12 3.74 7.09 -5.23
C LEU A 12 3.75 5.84 -4.36
N LEU A 13 2.99 5.86 -3.26
CA LEU A 13 2.78 4.71 -2.38
C LEU A 13 1.43 4.06 -2.72
N VAL A 14 1.48 2.84 -3.24
CA VAL A 14 0.29 2.07 -3.64
C VAL A 14 0.14 0.86 -2.73
N THR A 15 -1.08 0.58 -2.31
CA THR A 15 -1.45 -0.67 -1.62
C THR A 15 -2.60 -1.31 -2.39
N ASP A 16 -2.38 -2.51 -2.89
CA ASP A 16 -3.43 -3.32 -3.54
C ASP A 16 -3.88 -4.40 -2.56
N VAL A 17 -5.19 -4.50 -2.33
CA VAL A 17 -5.78 -5.52 -1.46
C VAL A 17 -6.67 -6.42 -2.30
N TYR A 18 -6.37 -7.72 -2.29
CA TYR A 18 -7.13 -8.74 -3.01
C TYR A 18 -8.33 -9.18 -2.17
N THR A 19 -9.54 -9.05 -2.71
CA THR A 19 -10.78 -9.43 -2.04
C THR A 19 -11.71 -10.21 -2.96
N GLU A 20 -12.41 -11.18 -2.36
CA GLU A 20 -13.50 -11.94 -3.00
C GLU A 20 -14.85 -11.20 -2.83
N HIS A 21 -14.95 -10.25 -1.90
CA HIS A 21 -16.19 -9.52 -1.58
C HIS A 21 -15.96 -8.01 -1.41
N GLU A 22 -16.79 -7.20 -2.05
CA GLU A 22 -16.67 -5.73 -2.18
C GLU A 22 -16.88 -4.94 -0.86
N HIS A 23 -17.26 -5.60 0.25
CA HIS A 23 -17.78 -4.92 1.44
C HIS A 23 -17.05 -5.23 2.76
N GLU A 24 -15.99 -6.05 2.75
CA GLU A 24 -15.26 -6.41 3.98
C GLU A 24 -14.28 -5.32 4.46
N LEU A 25 -14.03 -4.26 3.68
CA LEU A 25 -12.91 -3.34 3.94
C LEU A 25 -13.27 -2.01 4.63
N THR A 26 -14.54 -1.69 4.86
CA THR A 26 -14.98 -0.29 5.08
C THR A 26 -14.81 0.36 6.47
N LYS A 27 -13.92 -0.12 7.37
CA LYS A 27 -13.57 0.67 8.59
C LYS A 27 -12.09 0.66 9.00
N ARG A 28 -11.25 -0.22 8.44
CA ARG A 28 -9.82 -0.35 8.79
C ARG A 28 -8.85 0.22 7.75
N GLN A 29 -9.37 0.79 6.65
CA GLN A 29 -8.60 1.40 5.57
C GLN A 29 -7.60 2.44 6.13
N LEU A 30 -6.29 2.26 6.10
CA LEU A 30 -5.42 1.11 5.96
C LEU A 30 -4.31 1.43 6.97
N LEU A 31 -4.03 0.51 7.90
CA LEU A 31 -3.06 0.76 8.97
C LEU A 31 -1.69 1.21 8.43
N VAL A 32 -1.34 0.84 7.19
CA VAL A 32 -0.17 1.35 6.44
C VAL A 32 -0.09 2.88 6.52
N TYR A 33 -1.05 3.59 5.93
CA TYR A 33 -1.02 5.05 5.84
C TYR A 33 -1.21 5.71 7.21
N GLN A 34 -1.97 5.09 8.11
CA GLN A 34 -2.15 5.63 9.46
C GLN A 34 -0.87 5.56 10.30
N LYS A 35 -0.10 4.46 10.18
CA LYS A 35 1.12 4.20 10.95
C LYS A 35 2.35 4.86 10.35
N TYR A 36 2.45 4.86 9.02
CA TYR A 36 3.70 5.16 8.32
C TYR A 36 3.67 6.46 7.52
N VAL A 37 2.51 7.10 7.33
CA VAL A 37 2.43 8.35 6.58
C VAL A 37 2.03 9.51 7.49
N ASN A 38 2.66 10.67 7.26
CA ASN A 38 2.33 11.93 7.90
C ASN A 38 0.82 12.20 7.81
N ARG A 39 0.20 12.53 8.96
CA ARG A 39 -1.24 12.80 9.06
C ARG A 39 -1.72 13.84 8.05
N LYS A 40 -0.88 14.84 7.76
CA LYS A 40 -1.21 15.90 6.80
C LYS A 40 -1.33 15.40 5.36
N MET A 41 -0.79 14.24 5.00
CA MET A 41 -0.86 13.75 3.62
C MET A 41 -2.03 12.81 3.36
N ARG A 42 -2.62 12.24 4.42
CA ARG A 42 -3.65 11.19 4.32
C ARG A 42 -4.93 11.64 3.62
N TYR A 43 -5.25 12.95 3.61
CA TYR A 43 -6.40 13.47 2.89
C TYR A 43 -6.28 13.33 1.36
N ARG A 44 -5.07 13.09 0.86
CA ARG A 44 -4.77 12.86 -0.57
C ARG A 44 -4.89 11.39 -0.97
N LEU A 45 -5.19 10.49 -0.03
CA LEU A 45 -5.36 9.08 -0.30
C LEU A 45 -6.52 8.89 -1.27
N ARG A 46 -6.26 8.20 -2.38
CA ARG A 46 -7.26 7.81 -3.37
C ARG A 46 -7.56 6.32 -3.25
N HIS A 47 -8.79 5.96 -3.55
CA HIS A 47 -9.27 4.58 -3.59
C HIS A 47 -9.89 4.31 -4.96
N GLU A 48 -9.52 3.19 -5.56
CA GLU A 48 -9.99 2.72 -6.86
C GLU A 48 -10.30 1.22 -6.76
N LEU A 49 -11.45 0.81 -7.27
CA LEU A 49 -11.82 -0.60 -7.38
C LEU A 49 -11.41 -1.11 -8.77
N LEU A 50 -10.57 -2.15 -8.81
CA LEU A 50 -10.13 -2.79 -10.05
C LEU A 50 -10.69 -4.20 -10.11
N THR A 51 -11.46 -4.50 -11.16
CA THR A 51 -11.92 -5.87 -11.43
C THR A 51 -10.87 -6.60 -12.26
N TYR A 52 -10.27 -7.64 -11.69
CA TYR A 52 -9.35 -8.52 -12.39
C TYR A 52 -10.07 -9.82 -12.73
N VAL A 53 -10.42 -9.97 -14.01
CA VAL A 53 -10.98 -11.21 -14.54
C VAL A 53 -9.83 -12.07 -15.04
N ARG A 54 -9.54 -13.19 -14.36
CA ARG A 54 -8.61 -14.18 -14.91
C ARG A 54 -9.31 -14.91 -16.04
N PRO A 55 -8.75 -14.94 -17.27
CA PRO A 55 -9.39 -15.65 -18.38
C PRO A 55 -9.55 -17.16 -18.14
N GLU A 56 -8.79 -17.72 -17.21
CA GLU A 56 -8.64 -19.17 -16.98
C GLU A 56 -9.48 -19.70 -15.80
N ILE A 57 -10.07 -18.81 -14.99
CA ILE A 57 -10.85 -19.14 -13.79
C ILE A 57 -12.11 -18.27 -13.82
N GLU A 58 -13.30 -18.86 -13.72
CA GLU A 58 -14.59 -18.11 -13.71
C GLU A 58 -14.72 -17.13 -12.54
N ASP A 59 -13.85 -17.24 -11.53
CA ASP A 59 -13.84 -16.37 -10.37
C ASP A 59 -13.21 -15.00 -10.69
N SER A 60 -14.05 -13.97 -10.65
CA SER A 60 -13.60 -12.58 -10.71
C SER A 60 -12.95 -12.18 -9.39
N LEU A 61 -11.67 -11.80 -9.43
CA LEU A 61 -10.97 -11.24 -8.28
C LEU A 61 -11.14 -9.72 -8.29
N THR A 62 -11.47 -9.16 -7.14
CA THR A 62 -11.55 -7.70 -7.00
C THR A 62 -10.34 -7.19 -6.25
N ILE A 63 -9.77 -6.08 -6.72
CA ILE A 63 -8.62 -5.42 -6.10
C ILE A 63 -9.08 -4.04 -5.63
N GLU A 64 -9.04 -3.80 -4.33
CA GLU A 64 -9.13 -2.43 -3.79
C GLU A 64 -7.74 -1.80 -3.82
N ARG A 65 -7.52 -0.85 -4.74
CA ARG A 65 -6.27 -0.12 -4.88
C ARG A 65 -6.34 1.20 -4.13
N PHE A 66 -5.35 1.43 -3.29
CA PHE A 66 -5.15 2.69 -2.59
C PHE A 66 -3.87 3.36 -3.06
N THR A 67 -3.95 4.64 -3.38
CA THR A 67 -2.81 5.38 -3.93
C THR A 67 -2.60 6.69 -3.20
N LEU A 68 -1.36 6.97 -2.82
CA LEU A 68 -0.96 8.24 -2.22
C LEU A 68 0.26 8.82 -2.94
N LYS A 69 0.10 10.01 -3.52
CA LYS A 69 1.22 10.84 -3.99
C LYS A 69 1.72 11.75 -2.85
N CYS A 70 3.00 11.65 -2.49
CA CYS A 70 3.65 12.40 -1.41
C CYS A 70 5.16 12.55 -1.65
N GLN A 71 5.90 13.20 -0.74
CA GLN A 71 7.36 13.16 -0.76
C GLN A 71 7.87 11.99 0.09
N LEU A 72 9.11 11.52 -0.15
CA LEU A 72 9.69 10.44 0.64
C LEU A 72 9.73 10.77 2.14
N GLN A 73 10.02 12.03 2.49
CA GLN A 73 10.04 12.51 3.88
C GLN A 73 8.69 12.46 4.59
N ASP A 74 7.58 12.40 3.85
CA ASP A 74 6.25 12.21 4.43
C ASP A 74 5.99 10.77 4.88
N ILE A 75 6.87 9.84 4.49
CA ILE A 75 6.80 8.42 4.79
C ILE A 75 7.86 8.07 5.84
N ARG A 76 7.44 7.39 6.90
CA ARG A 76 8.33 6.70 7.84
C ARG A 76 8.90 5.45 7.17
N LEU A 77 9.78 5.65 6.19
CA LEU A 77 10.25 4.61 5.28
C LEU A 77 10.89 3.43 6.00
N ARG A 78 11.84 3.69 6.92
CA ARG A 78 12.52 2.61 7.66
C ARG A 78 11.53 1.75 8.46
N PRO A 79 10.63 2.31 9.30
CA PRO A 79 9.58 1.52 9.95
C PRO A 79 8.65 0.77 9.00
N LEU A 80 8.29 1.36 7.85
CA LEU A 80 7.44 0.71 6.85
C LEU A 80 8.14 -0.51 6.24
N LEU A 81 9.38 -0.34 5.77
CA LEU A 81 10.18 -1.44 5.20
C LEU A 81 10.41 -2.55 6.22
N HIS A 82 10.74 -2.19 7.47
CA HIS A 82 10.87 -3.18 8.54
C HIS A 82 9.56 -3.95 8.74
N ALA A 83 8.42 -3.27 8.74
CA ALA A 83 7.14 -3.94 8.88
C ALA A 83 6.86 -4.88 7.71
N ILE A 84 7.09 -4.46 6.46
CA ILE A 84 6.93 -5.28 5.25
C ILE A 84 7.78 -6.55 5.35
N CYS A 85 9.07 -6.41 5.67
CA CYS A 85 9.94 -7.57 5.82
C CYS A 85 9.51 -8.50 6.97
N GLN A 86 8.87 -7.99 8.03
CA GLN A 86 8.40 -8.81 9.16
C GLN A 86 7.11 -9.57 8.86
N GLU A 87 6.35 -9.18 7.84
CA GLU A 87 5.11 -9.87 7.46
C GLU A 87 5.39 -11.24 6.87
N ASP A 88 6.48 -11.32 6.11
CA ASP A 88 7.02 -12.56 5.54
C ASP A 88 7.42 -13.57 6.62
N PHE A 89 7.55 -13.14 7.89
CA PHE A 89 7.90 -13.99 9.03
C PHE A 89 6.70 -14.27 9.97
N TYR A 90 5.45 -13.94 9.59
CA TYR A 90 4.24 -14.17 10.39
C TYR A 90 4.30 -13.59 11.82
N ALA A 91 5.03 -12.50 12.02
CA ALA A 91 5.13 -11.83 13.32
C ALA A 91 3.77 -11.25 13.75
N PRO A 92 3.45 -11.14 15.06
CA PRO A 92 2.14 -10.67 15.55
C PRO A 92 1.74 -9.24 15.17
N ASN A 93 2.66 -8.47 14.56
CA ASN A 93 2.50 -7.07 14.17
C ASN A 93 2.27 -6.86 12.67
N GLN A 94 1.59 -7.79 12.00
CA GLN A 94 1.20 -7.66 10.59
C GLN A 94 0.47 -6.32 10.31
N ILE A 95 0.88 -5.68 9.22
CA ILE A 95 0.40 -4.44 8.63
C ILE A 95 -1.09 -4.56 8.32
N LEU A 96 -1.53 -5.62 7.64
CA LEU A 96 -2.94 -5.95 7.46
C LEU A 96 -3.26 -7.27 8.18
N LYS A 97 -4.06 -7.19 9.25
CA LYS A 97 -4.56 -8.38 9.95
C LYS A 97 -5.68 -9.00 9.10
N GLY A 98 -5.45 -10.15 8.45
CA GLY A 98 -6.51 -10.87 7.72
C GLY A 98 -5.99 -11.99 6.80
N LYS A 99 -6.93 -12.72 6.18
CA LYS A 99 -6.67 -13.78 5.18
C LYS A 99 -6.48 -13.24 3.75
N HIS A 100 -6.61 -11.93 3.56
CA HIS A 100 -6.52 -11.29 2.26
C HIS A 100 -5.06 -11.02 1.90
N GLY A 101 -4.66 -11.41 0.69
CA GLY A 101 -3.37 -11.00 0.13
C GLY A 101 -3.35 -9.50 -0.13
N TYR A 102 -2.17 -8.90 -0.08
CA TYR A 102 -1.97 -7.52 -0.50
C TYR A 102 -0.53 -7.30 -0.96
N GLU A 103 -0.35 -6.24 -1.72
CA GLU A 103 0.94 -5.81 -2.22
C GLU A 103 1.12 -4.32 -1.94
N ILE A 104 2.35 -3.93 -1.59
CA ILE A 104 2.73 -2.54 -1.34
C ILE A 104 3.82 -2.16 -2.32
N TYR A 105 3.59 -1.08 -3.05
CA TYR A 105 4.52 -0.54 -4.03
C TYR A 105 4.97 0.85 -3.61
N LEU A 106 6.27 1.10 -3.72
CA LEU A 106 6.86 2.41 -3.55
C LEU A 106 7.57 2.81 -4.85
N MET A 107 6.95 3.71 -5.62
CA MET A 107 7.49 4.16 -6.90
C MET A 107 8.09 5.56 -6.75
N ASN A 108 9.33 5.72 -7.19
CA ASN A 108 9.98 7.03 -7.28
C ASN A 108 9.56 7.70 -8.59
N LEU A 109 8.80 8.79 -8.50
CA LEU A 109 8.34 9.55 -9.66
C LEU A 109 9.37 10.60 -10.12
N SER A 110 10.35 10.94 -9.26
CA SER A 110 11.42 11.88 -9.56
C SER A 110 12.55 11.27 -10.37
N LYS A 111 12.64 9.95 -10.46
CA LYS A 111 13.73 9.22 -11.15
C LYS A 111 13.14 8.36 -12.27
N LYS A 112 13.67 8.55 -13.48
CA LYS A 112 13.30 7.81 -14.71
C LYS A 112 14.38 6.82 -15.08
#